data_AF-A0AB36NX32-F1
#
_entry.id   AF-A0AB36NX32-F1
#
_cell.length_a   1.000
_cell.length_b   1.000
_cell.length_c   1.000
_cell.angle_alpha   90.00
_cell.angle_beta   90.00
_cell.angle_gamma   90.00
#
_symmetry.space_group_name_H-M   'P 1'
#
loop_
_entity.id
_entity.type
_entity.pdbx_description
1 polymer ?
#
loop_
_entity_poly.entity_id
_entity_poly.type
_entity_poly.pdbx_seq_one_letter_code
_entity_poly.pdbx_strand_id
1 'polypeptide(L)'
;MENLKILEQQLLAYKESGLALQKAVEKLKSGGMAAGAAPVVDLGISSQMLASALSAIWQGITPLEMAQGLKAFENDPKFVAEGLMSDKGFPDLTALQLGKILLDPTIFPNLSKENMVVVLTAVNFTPDVINAAIAILYNITASYALNLTGNSSYLSAPPNPVYNFGTSDFSLQAWVRTKGSGTVISRKSTQGGPGNGGFLVVIKNDASIKFATDNGFGFYEINSVPSGINDDNWHFLTAVRRSNVLELYVDGKLIPSNPRSNTSPSINVSNNLPLMIGNVAQSQEPFRQFTGSLDEVRVWNRSLSAAEIVANMNKPLAGNEAGLVGYYTFSAQNGNDSSPTKNNAKPTGSVSYVSRGVIS
;
A
#
# COMPACT_ATOMS: atom_id res chain seq x y z
N MET A 1 -36.01 7.79 10.12
CA MET A 1 -36.31 8.50 11.39
C MET A 1 -36.61 7.51 12.51
N GLU A 2 -37.48 6.52 12.29
CA GLU A 2 -37.82 5.49 13.30
C GLU A 2 -36.62 4.61 13.69
N ASN A 3 -35.88 4.09 12.71
CA ASN A 3 -34.65 3.31 12.95
C ASN A 3 -33.55 4.12 13.68
N LEU A 4 -33.47 5.44 13.44
CA LEU A 4 -32.52 6.32 14.12
C LEU A 4 -32.89 6.48 15.60
N LYS A 5 -34.18 6.71 15.89
CA LYS A 5 -34.67 6.82 17.28
C LYS A 5 -34.53 5.50 18.06
N ILE A 6 -34.75 4.36 17.40
CA ILE A 6 -34.54 3.04 18.00
C ILE A 6 -33.06 2.84 18.35
N LEU A 7 -32.16 3.17 17.41
CA LEU A 7 -30.72 3.09 17.64
C LEU A 7 -30.27 4.05 18.76
N GLU A 8 -30.76 5.29 18.76
CA GLU A 8 -30.49 6.27 19.82
C GLU A 8 -30.96 5.79 21.20
N GLN A 9 -32.19 5.24 21.29
CA GLN A 9 -32.73 4.70 22.54
C GLN A 9 -31.94 3.50 23.06
N GLN A 10 -31.54 2.58 22.18
CA GLN A 10 -30.70 1.45 22.56
C GLN A 10 -29.36 1.94 23.10
N LEU A 11 -28.64 2.76 22.34
CA LEU A 11 -27.35 3.31 22.72
C LEU A 11 -27.41 4.16 24.01
N LEU A 12 -28.50 4.91 24.23
CA LEU A 12 -28.73 5.69 25.46
C LEU A 12 -28.96 4.78 26.67
N ALA A 13 -29.77 3.72 26.53
CA ALA A 13 -29.99 2.74 27.59
C ALA A 13 -28.69 2.03 28.01
N TYR A 14 -27.76 1.80 27.05
CA TYR A 14 -26.43 1.28 27.36
C TYR A 14 -25.54 2.32 28.05
N LYS A 15 -25.53 3.59 27.63
CA LYS A 15 -24.78 4.67 28.30
C LYS A 15 -25.23 4.86 29.75
N GLU A 16 -26.54 4.86 29.99
CA GLU A 16 -27.13 5.03 31.33
C GLU A 16 -26.88 3.83 32.26
N SER A 17 -26.45 2.69 31.71
CA SER A 17 -26.15 1.47 32.48
C SER A 17 -24.82 1.49 33.25
N GLY A 18 -24.11 2.62 33.26
CA GLY A 18 -22.69 2.79 33.63
C GLY A 18 -22.15 2.27 34.97
N LEU A 19 -22.79 1.35 35.72
CA LEU A 19 -22.17 0.70 36.88
C LEU A 19 -22.69 -0.73 37.13
N ALA A 20 -21.73 -1.64 37.33
CA ALA A 20 -21.84 -3.04 37.81
C ALA A 20 -22.09 -4.15 36.75
N LEU A 21 -21.11 -4.34 35.85
CA LEU A 21 -20.99 -5.48 34.94
C LEU A 21 -21.23 -6.86 35.61
N GLN A 22 -20.93 -7.01 36.91
CA GLN A 22 -21.22 -8.22 37.69
C GLN A 22 -22.71 -8.42 38.04
N LYS A 23 -23.47 -7.35 38.34
CA LYS A 23 -24.90 -7.45 38.73
C LYS A 23 -25.82 -7.70 37.55
N ALA A 24 -25.47 -7.18 36.37
CA ALA A 24 -26.21 -7.45 35.13
C ALA A 24 -26.12 -8.93 34.72
N VAL A 25 -24.95 -9.56 34.91
CA VAL A 25 -24.73 -11.00 34.65
C VAL A 25 -25.52 -11.89 35.63
N GLU A 26 -25.64 -11.50 36.90
CA GLU A 26 -26.48 -12.23 37.88
C GLU A 26 -27.97 -12.13 37.55
N LYS A 27 -28.44 -10.97 37.09
CA LYS A 27 -29.85 -10.75 36.70
C LYS A 27 -30.21 -11.44 35.37
N LEU A 28 -29.25 -11.59 34.46
CA LEU A 28 -29.36 -12.38 33.22
C LEU A 28 -29.40 -13.88 33.51
N LYS A 29 -28.62 -14.37 34.49
CA LYS A 29 -28.69 -15.76 34.96
C LYS A 29 -29.98 -16.08 35.72
N SER A 30 -30.67 -15.09 36.28
CA SER A 30 -31.92 -15.27 37.03
C SER A 30 -33.22 -15.11 36.20
N GLY A 31 -33.14 -15.12 34.87
CA GLY A 31 -34.30 -15.38 34.00
C GLY A 31 -35.28 -14.22 33.75
N GLY A 32 -34.85 -12.96 33.84
CA GLY A 32 -35.76 -11.81 33.77
C GLY A 32 -35.58 -10.91 32.54
N MET A 33 -35.97 -11.36 31.35
CA MET A 33 -36.70 -10.59 30.33
C MET A 33 -36.86 -11.41 29.04
N ALA A 34 -38.01 -12.05 28.89
CA ALA A 34 -38.55 -12.45 27.60
C ALA A 34 -39.80 -11.61 27.33
N ALA A 35 -39.74 -10.77 26.29
CA ALA A 35 -40.90 -10.40 25.50
C ALA A 35 -40.43 -9.73 24.19
N GLY A 36 -40.72 -10.39 23.07
CA GLY A 36 -40.63 -9.79 21.74
C GLY A 36 -39.40 -10.20 20.95
N ALA A 37 -39.43 -11.40 20.35
CA ALA A 37 -38.68 -11.66 19.14
C ALA A 37 -39.23 -10.72 18.05
N ALA A 38 -38.57 -9.59 17.84
CA ALA A 38 -38.74 -8.83 16.60
C ALA A 38 -38.09 -9.64 15.48
N PRO A 39 -38.69 -9.70 14.28
CA PRO A 39 -38.03 -10.29 13.12
C PRO A 39 -36.69 -9.58 12.91
N VAL A 40 -35.67 -10.33 12.47
CA VAL A 40 -34.40 -9.76 12.01
C VAL A 40 -34.71 -8.89 10.80
N VAL A 41 -34.92 -7.60 11.03
CA VAL A 41 -35.07 -6.58 10.00
C VAL A 41 -33.68 -6.04 9.75
N ASP A 42 -33.18 -6.21 8.53
CA ASP A 42 -32.04 -5.43 8.05
C ASP A 42 -32.38 -3.94 8.22
N LEU A 43 -31.74 -3.30 9.20
CA LEU A 43 -32.10 -1.95 9.62
C LEU A 43 -31.67 -0.87 8.61
N GLY A 44 -30.96 -1.23 7.53
CA GLY A 44 -30.53 -0.29 6.48
C GLY A 44 -29.76 0.91 7.06
N ILE A 45 -28.88 0.66 8.03
CA ILE A 45 -28.21 1.72 8.79
C ILE A 45 -27.13 2.36 7.93
N SER A 46 -27.41 3.54 7.40
CA SER A 46 -26.40 4.35 6.71
C SER A 46 -25.33 4.89 7.67
N SER A 47 -24.13 5.17 7.14
CA SER A 47 -23.04 5.85 7.85
C SER A 47 -23.50 7.15 8.54
N GLN A 48 -24.39 7.90 7.89
CA GLN A 48 -24.94 9.15 8.40
C GLN A 48 -25.83 8.93 9.63
N MET A 49 -26.62 7.85 9.65
CA MET A 49 -27.49 7.51 10.78
C MET A 49 -26.69 7.06 11.99
N LEU A 50 -25.66 6.23 11.77
CA LEU A 50 -24.74 5.83 12.83
C LEU A 50 -24.01 7.05 13.41
N ALA A 51 -23.45 7.90 12.55
CA ALA A 51 -22.77 9.13 12.96
C ALA A 51 -23.67 10.05 13.80
N SER A 52 -24.91 10.23 13.37
CA SER A 52 -25.91 11.07 14.06
C SER A 52 -26.24 10.51 15.44
N ALA A 53 -26.45 9.19 15.57
CA ALA A 53 -26.78 8.55 16.83
C ALA A 53 -25.60 8.62 17.83
N LEU A 54 -24.37 8.36 17.37
CA LEU A 54 -23.17 8.47 18.20
C LEU A 54 -22.94 9.92 18.66
N SER A 55 -23.13 10.88 17.75
CA SER A 55 -22.99 12.30 18.05
C SER A 55 -24.00 12.77 19.09
N ALA A 56 -25.22 12.25 19.08
CA ALA A 56 -26.25 12.62 20.05
C ALA A 56 -25.93 12.11 21.46
N ILE A 57 -25.19 10.99 21.56
CA ILE A 57 -25.02 10.25 22.82
C ILE A 57 -23.68 10.56 23.50
N TRP A 58 -22.66 10.90 22.72
CA TRP A 58 -21.28 11.02 23.21
C TRP A 58 -20.70 12.43 23.19
N GLN A 59 -21.55 13.46 23.15
CA GLN A 59 -21.05 14.82 23.43
C GLN A 59 -20.51 14.92 24.87
N GLY A 60 -19.28 15.41 25.02
CA GLY A 60 -18.71 15.78 26.31
C GLY A 60 -18.13 14.64 27.17
N ILE A 61 -17.93 13.43 26.63
CA ILE A 61 -17.37 12.29 27.39
C ILE A 61 -15.83 12.26 27.39
N THR A 62 -15.21 11.62 28.39
CA THR A 62 -13.75 11.43 28.46
C THR A 62 -13.27 10.25 27.58
N PRO A 63 -11.98 10.20 27.19
CA PRO A 63 -11.43 9.09 26.40
C PRO A 63 -11.62 7.71 27.05
N LEU A 64 -11.48 7.62 28.38
CA LEU A 64 -11.60 6.37 29.11
C LEU A 64 -13.05 5.84 29.13
N GLU A 65 -14.02 6.72 29.36
CA GLU A 65 -15.45 6.39 29.31
C GLU A 65 -15.86 5.94 27.90
N MET A 66 -15.29 6.55 26.87
CA MET A 66 -15.51 6.17 25.48
C MET A 66 -14.95 4.77 25.18
N ALA A 67 -13.70 4.51 25.56
CA ALA A 67 -13.08 3.20 25.37
C ALA A 67 -13.87 2.09 26.09
N GLN A 68 -14.32 2.37 27.32
CA GLN A 68 -15.16 1.45 28.09
C GLN A 68 -16.54 1.24 27.44
N GLY A 69 -17.16 2.30 26.93
CA GLY A 69 -18.43 2.23 26.20
C GLY A 69 -18.30 1.38 24.93
N LEU A 70 -17.33 1.68 24.06
CA LEU A 70 -17.06 0.92 22.83
C LEU A 70 -16.74 -0.55 23.10
N LYS A 71 -15.98 -0.85 24.15
CA LYS A 71 -15.65 -2.23 24.58
C LYS A 71 -16.84 -2.97 25.20
N ALA A 72 -17.83 -2.25 25.74
CA ALA A 72 -19.07 -2.86 26.20
C ALA A 72 -19.93 -3.33 25.01
N PHE A 73 -19.95 -2.59 23.88
CA PHE A 73 -20.59 -3.03 22.63
C PHE A 73 -19.97 -4.29 22.05
N GLU A 74 -18.66 -4.46 22.23
CA GLU A 74 -17.92 -5.64 21.81
C GLU A 74 -18.44 -6.93 22.48
N ASN A 75 -18.87 -6.86 23.74
CA ASN A 75 -19.25 -8.06 24.48
C ASN A 75 -20.76 -8.35 24.47
N ASP A 76 -21.56 -7.56 23.74
CA ASP A 76 -22.99 -7.76 23.64
C ASP A 76 -23.35 -8.75 22.52
N PRO A 77 -23.96 -9.92 22.81
CA PRO A 77 -24.31 -10.92 21.80
C PRO A 77 -25.22 -10.41 20.69
N LYS A 78 -26.08 -9.40 20.94
CA LYS A 78 -26.92 -8.78 19.89
C LYS A 78 -26.09 -7.92 18.95
N PHE A 79 -25.08 -7.22 19.49
CA PHE A 79 -24.20 -6.34 18.72
C PHE A 79 -23.10 -7.11 17.97
N VAL A 80 -22.64 -8.24 18.53
CA VAL A 80 -21.74 -9.20 17.86
C VAL A 80 -22.45 -9.93 16.70
N ALA A 81 -23.75 -10.20 16.84
CA ALA A 81 -24.56 -10.78 15.77
C ALA A 81 -24.91 -9.79 14.65
N GLU A 82 -25.02 -8.48 14.93
CA GLU A 82 -25.56 -7.50 13.97
C GLU A 82 -24.64 -6.33 13.57
N GLY A 83 -23.51 -6.06 14.25
CA GLY A 83 -22.89 -4.72 14.15
C GLY A 83 -21.37 -4.62 13.97
N LEU A 84 -20.55 -5.19 14.86
CA LEU A 84 -19.14 -4.76 14.96
C LEU A 84 -18.06 -5.84 14.85
N MET A 85 -18.38 -7.12 15.09
CA MET A 85 -17.37 -8.16 15.31
C MET A 85 -17.49 -9.41 14.45
N SER A 86 -18.49 -9.50 13.58
CA SER A 86 -18.43 -10.51 12.52
C SER A 86 -17.64 -9.95 11.35
N ASP A 87 -17.06 -10.82 10.52
CA ASP A 87 -16.58 -10.48 9.16
C ASP A 87 -17.72 -9.96 8.25
N LYS A 88 -18.90 -9.68 8.82
CA LYS A 88 -20.13 -9.11 8.25
C LYS A 88 -20.68 -7.92 9.07
N GLY A 89 -19.91 -7.32 9.99
CA GLY A 89 -20.32 -6.14 10.75
C GLY A 89 -20.58 -4.94 9.82
N PHE A 90 -21.70 -4.23 10.02
CA PHE A 90 -22.27 -3.21 9.13
C PHE A 90 -22.03 -3.56 7.64
N PRO A 91 -22.81 -4.49 7.04
CA PRO A 91 -22.51 -5.09 5.73
C PRO A 91 -22.28 -4.10 4.58
N ASP A 92 -22.66 -2.83 4.75
CA ASP A 92 -22.50 -1.75 3.78
C ASP A 92 -21.35 -0.75 4.08
N LEU A 93 -20.61 -0.90 5.17
CA LEU A 93 -19.54 0.02 5.58
C LEU A 93 -18.17 -0.63 5.48
N THR A 94 -17.34 -0.13 4.57
CA THR A 94 -15.91 -0.47 4.49
C THR A 94 -15.15 -0.01 5.74
N ALA A 95 -14.02 -0.63 6.04
CA ALA A 95 -13.12 -0.24 7.13
C ALA A 95 -12.73 1.26 7.07
N LEU A 96 -12.58 1.82 5.87
CA LEU A 96 -12.33 3.25 5.65
C LEU A 96 -13.53 4.13 6.03
N GLN A 97 -14.75 3.70 5.69
CA GLN A 97 -15.97 4.42 6.07
C GLN A 97 -16.19 4.38 7.58
N LEU A 98 -15.97 3.22 8.21
CA LEU A 98 -16.06 3.07 9.67
C LEU A 98 -15.00 3.93 10.38
N GLY A 99 -13.76 3.93 9.87
CA GLY A 99 -12.69 4.80 10.36
C GLY A 99 -13.05 6.29 10.27
N LYS A 100 -13.66 6.75 9.17
CA LYS A 100 -14.10 8.15 9.04
C LYS A 100 -15.16 8.53 10.07
N ILE A 101 -16.09 7.63 10.38
CA ILE A 101 -17.14 7.87 11.39
C ILE A 101 -16.51 7.94 12.79
N LEU A 102 -15.65 6.99 13.15
CA LEU A 102 -15.02 6.95 14.47
C LEU A 102 -14.11 8.16 14.76
N LEU A 103 -13.65 8.85 13.72
CA LEU A 103 -12.73 9.97 13.81
C LEU A 103 -13.38 11.31 13.46
N ASP A 104 -14.70 11.35 13.22
CA ASP A 104 -15.39 12.58 12.88
C ASP A 104 -15.39 13.53 14.09
N PRO A 105 -14.72 14.69 14.00
CA PRO A 105 -14.62 15.63 15.11
C PRO A 105 -15.97 16.27 15.47
N THR A 106 -16.98 16.19 14.60
CA THR A 106 -18.35 16.63 14.92
C THR A 106 -19.06 15.65 15.87
N ILE A 107 -18.65 14.38 15.85
CA ILE A 107 -19.14 13.34 16.75
C ILE A 107 -18.36 13.39 18.08
N PHE A 108 -17.06 13.70 18.02
CA PHE A 108 -16.15 13.68 19.18
C PHE A 108 -15.30 14.96 19.32
N PRO A 109 -15.91 16.11 19.63
CA PRO A 109 -15.22 17.41 19.57
C PRO A 109 -14.12 17.63 20.61
N ASN A 110 -14.05 16.79 21.66
CA ASN A 110 -13.18 17.01 22.83
C ASN A 110 -11.99 16.04 22.93
N LEU A 111 -11.74 15.21 21.91
CA LEU A 111 -10.64 14.23 21.94
C LEU A 111 -9.45 14.72 21.10
N SER A 112 -8.25 14.70 21.70
CA SER A 112 -7.00 14.86 20.93
C SER A 112 -6.72 13.62 20.09
N LYS A 113 -5.87 13.77 19.07
CA LYS A 113 -5.47 12.65 18.20
C LYS A 113 -4.82 11.52 19.01
N GLU A 114 -3.94 11.84 19.95
CA GLU A 114 -3.28 10.85 20.81
C GLU A 114 -4.28 10.06 21.66
N ASN A 115 -5.29 10.74 22.20
CA ASN A 115 -6.33 10.09 23.00
C ASN A 115 -7.25 9.19 22.15
N MET A 116 -7.47 9.54 20.89
CA MET A 116 -8.24 8.69 19.97
C MET A 116 -7.51 7.40 19.60
N VAL A 117 -6.18 7.41 19.48
CA VAL A 117 -5.40 6.17 19.28
C VAL A 117 -5.55 5.22 20.48
N VAL A 118 -5.51 5.77 21.70
CA VAL A 118 -5.73 4.98 22.93
C VAL A 118 -7.13 4.36 22.94
N VAL A 119 -8.15 5.11 22.50
CA VAL A 119 -9.51 4.59 22.38
C VAL A 119 -9.61 3.47 21.34
N LEU A 120 -9.04 3.67 20.14
CA LEU A 120 -9.07 2.68 19.06
C LEU A 120 -8.34 1.38 19.39
N THR A 121 -7.26 1.46 20.16
CA THR A 121 -6.46 0.29 20.58
C THR A 121 -7.04 -0.43 21.80
N ALA A 122 -7.88 0.23 22.60
CA ALA A 122 -8.55 -0.37 23.74
C ALA A 122 -9.75 -1.27 23.36
N VAL A 123 -10.24 -1.11 22.12
CA VAL A 123 -11.37 -1.83 21.51
C VAL A 123 -10.80 -2.88 20.54
N ASN A 124 -11.26 -4.14 20.57
CA ASN A 124 -10.73 -5.20 19.69
C ASN A 124 -11.28 -5.08 18.25
N PHE A 125 -11.12 -3.93 17.61
CA PHE A 125 -11.35 -3.82 16.17
C PHE A 125 -10.36 -4.71 15.39
N THR A 126 -10.76 -5.13 14.18
CA THR A 126 -9.82 -5.82 13.30
C THR A 126 -8.61 -4.92 12.98
N PRO A 127 -7.41 -5.50 12.75
CA PRO A 127 -6.23 -4.72 12.42
C PRO A 127 -6.43 -3.75 11.24
N ASP A 128 -7.23 -4.13 10.25
CA ASP A 128 -7.52 -3.30 9.08
C ASP A 128 -8.32 -2.04 9.41
N VAL A 129 -9.28 -2.12 10.35
CA VAL A 129 -10.06 -0.96 10.83
C VAL A 129 -9.18 -0.03 11.65
N ILE A 130 -8.36 -0.58 12.56
CA ILE A 130 -7.42 0.20 13.38
C ILE A 130 -6.43 0.93 12.47
N ASN A 131 -5.84 0.22 11.50
CA ASN A 131 -4.90 0.79 10.55
C ASN A 131 -5.54 1.87 9.67
N ALA A 132 -6.77 1.66 9.17
CA ALA A 132 -7.50 2.67 8.40
C ALA A 132 -7.83 3.92 9.23
N ALA A 133 -8.15 3.75 10.52
CA ALA A 133 -8.47 4.87 11.40
C ALA A 133 -7.22 5.67 11.79
N ILE A 134 -6.13 5.01 12.17
CA ILE A 134 -4.82 5.65 12.38
C ILE A 134 -4.38 6.36 11.10
N ALA A 135 -4.63 5.73 9.94
CA ALA A 135 -4.35 6.32 8.64
C ALA A 135 -5.04 7.67 8.43
N ILE A 136 -6.35 7.74 8.66
CA ILE A 136 -7.11 9.00 8.56
C ILE A 136 -6.65 10.01 9.62
N LEU A 137 -6.44 9.58 10.86
CA LEU A 137 -6.11 10.44 11.99
C LEU A 137 -4.78 11.19 11.81
N TYR A 138 -3.81 10.50 11.23
CA TYR A 138 -2.49 11.04 10.92
C TYR A 138 -2.34 11.50 9.46
N ASN A 139 -3.42 11.53 8.68
CA ASN A 139 -3.35 11.76 7.22
C ASN A 139 -2.37 10.81 6.49
N ILE A 140 -2.11 9.63 7.06
CA ILE A 140 -1.43 8.55 6.36
C ILE A 140 -2.49 7.94 5.45
N THR A 141 -2.60 8.40 4.20
CA THR A 141 -3.45 7.72 3.21
C THR A 141 -3.14 6.23 3.23
N ALA A 142 -4.18 5.36 3.31
CA ALA A 142 -4.01 3.92 3.14
C ALA A 142 -3.24 3.69 1.83
N SER A 143 -1.96 3.33 1.95
CA SER A 143 -1.10 3.14 0.79
C SER A 143 -1.36 1.73 0.28
N TYR A 144 -1.79 1.63 -0.96
CA TYR A 144 -1.86 0.36 -1.67
C TYR A 144 -0.56 0.15 -2.43
N ALA A 145 -0.15 -1.11 -2.51
CA ALA A 145 0.93 -1.57 -3.39
C ALA A 145 0.36 -2.37 -4.55
N LEU A 146 1.04 -2.32 -5.70
CA LEU A 146 0.78 -3.20 -6.83
C LEU A 146 1.10 -4.64 -6.41
N ASN A 147 0.22 -5.60 -6.71
CA ASN A 147 0.43 -7.01 -6.43
C ASN A 147 0.26 -7.85 -7.70
N LEU A 148 1.32 -8.59 -8.03
CA LEU A 148 1.45 -9.41 -9.24
C LEU A 148 1.55 -10.88 -8.84
N THR A 149 0.45 -11.61 -8.99
CA THR A 149 0.31 -13.02 -8.56
C THR A 149 0.03 -14.00 -9.70
N GLY A 150 -0.19 -13.50 -10.92
CA GLY A 150 -0.59 -14.30 -12.08
C GLY A 150 0.51 -14.45 -13.12
N ASN A 151 0.44 -15.54 -13.90
CA ASN A 151 1.25 -15.70 -15.10
C ASN A 151 0.94 -14.55 -16.07
N SER A 152 1.96 -13.78 -16.44
CA SER A 152 1.88 -12.62 -17.33
C SER A 152 1.16 -11.37 -16.78
N SER A 153 1.11 -11.17 -15.46
CA SER A 153 0.61 -9.94 -14.85
C SER A 153 1.68 -8.83 -14.78
N TYR A 154 1.38 -7.63 -15.27
CA TYR A 154 2.30 -6.48 -15.22
C TYR A 154 1.60 -5.15 -15.54
N LEU A 155 2.29 -4.02 -15.34
CA LEU A 155 1.88 -2.73 -15.88
C LEU A 155 2.77 -2.31 -17.06
N SER A 156 2.18 -1.65 -18.05
CA SER A 156 2.88 -1.14 -19.23
C SER A 156 2.50 0.30 -19.51
N ALA A 157 3.46 1.21 -19.45
CA ALA A 157 3.30 2.59 -19.88
C ALA A 157 3.75 2.74 -21.34
N PRO A 158 3.04 3.53 -22.16
CA PRO A 158 3.33 3.62 -23.59
C PRO A 158 4.76 4.14 -23.85
N PRO A 159 5.32 3.89 -25.05
CA PRO A 159 6.62 4.43 -25.42
C PRO A 159 6.67 5.94 -25.22
N ASN A 160 7.71 6.42 -24.56
CA ASN A 160 7.88 7.84 -24.27
C ASN A 160 9.36 8.23 -24.37
N PRO A 161 9.72 9.26 -25.16
CA PRO A 161 11.11 9.66 -25.35
C PRO A 161 11.78 10.21 -24.08
N VAL A 162 11.03 10.52 -23.02
CA VAL A 162 11.63 10.93 -21.73
C VAL A 162 12.55 9.86 -21.14
N TYR A 163 12.33 8.59 -21.50
CA TYR A 163 13.13 7.44 -21.07
C TYR A 163 14.29 7.12 -22.04
N ASN A 164 14.54 7.96 -23.05
CA ASN A 164 15.67 7.81 -23.97
C ASN A 164 16.93 8.44 -23.36
N PHE A 165 17.47 7.79 -22.33
CA PHE A 165 18.62 8.30 -21.59
C PHE A 165 19.93 8.28 -22.39
N GLY A 166 19.97 7.70 -23.59
CA GLY A 166 21.19 7.61 -24.38
C GLY A 166 22.31 6.95 -23.56
N THR A 167 23.45 7.63 -23.46
CA THR A 167 24.58 7.27 -22.58
C THR A 167 24.59 8.05 -21.26
N SER A 168 23.60 8.91 -21.00
CA SER A 168 23.51 9.78 -19.82
C SER A 168 23.14 9.05 -18.54
N ASP A 169 23.36 9.68 -17.40
CA ASP A 169 23.00 9.11 -16.10
C ASP A 169 21.50 8.94 -15.90
N PHE A 170 21.09 7.92 -15.15
CA PHE A 170 19.70 7.70 -14.75
C PHE A 170 19.63 6.83 -13.48
N SER A 171 18.48 6.83 -12.80
CA SER A 171 18.23 5.98 -11.65
C SER A 171 16.83 5.37 -11.69
N LEU A 172 16.70 4.15 -11.18
CA LEU A 172 15.45 3.40 -11.08
C LEU A 172 15.26 2.99 -9.62
N GLN A 173 14.08 3.20 -9.05
CA GLN A 173 13.78 2.80 -7.66
C GLN A 173 12.45 2.08 -7.56
N ALA A 174 12.32 1.20 -6.58
CA ALA A 174 11.05 0.60 -6.17
C ALA A 174 11.15 0.08 -4.74
N TRP A 175 10.06 0.19 -3.99
CA TRP A 175 9.81 -0.73 -2.88
C TRP A 175 9.40 -2.09 -3.46
N VAL A 176 10.01 -3.16 -2.98
CA VAL A 176 9.78 -4.53 -3.46
C VAL A 176 9.49 -5.46 -2.28
N ARG A 177 8.54 -6.38 -2.43
CA ARG A 177 8.28 -7.48 -1.49
C ARG A 177 8.00 -8.75 -2.27
N THR A 178 8.82 -9.78 -2.10
CA THR A 178 8.69 -11.03 -2.86
C THR A 178 9.34 -12.20 -2.11
N LYS A 179 8.88 -13.43 -2.38
CA LYS A 179 9.57 -14.69 -2.05
C LYS A 179 10.28 -15.32 -3.26
N GLY A 180 10.11 -14.73 -4.44
CA GLY A 180 10.51 -15.30 -5.71
C GLY A 180 11.57 -14.48 -6.41
N SER A 181 11.41 -14.36 -7.72
CA SER A 181 12.29 -13.64 -8.63
C SER A 181 11.47 -12.86 -9.66
N GLY A 182 12.16 -12.10 -10.50
CA GLY A 182 11.57 -11.50 -11.68
C GLY A 182 12.07 -10.10 -11.99
N THR A 183 11.57 -9.54 -13.09
CA THR A 183 11.95 -8.21 -13.56
C THR A 183 11.08 -7.15 -12.89
N VAL A 184 11.70 -6.28 -12.08
CA VAL A 184 11.01 -5.20 -11.35
C VAL A 184 10.57 -4.10 -12.31
N ILE A 185 11.49 -3.64 -13.17
CA ILE A 185 11.24 -2.60 -14.15
C ILE A 185 12.14 -2.82 -15.37
N SER A 186 11.61 -2.58 -16.56
CA SER A 186 12.39 -2.70 -17.80
C SER A 186 11.89 -1.81 -18.92
N ARG A 187 12.77 -1.59 -19.88
CA ARG A 187 12.46 -1.03 -21.19
C ARG A 187 13.39 -1.67 -22.22
N LYS A 188 13.16 -2.95 -22.52
CA LYS A 188 14.05 -3.80 -23.33
C LYS A 188 13.29 -4.69 -24.32
N SER A 189 13.81 -4.76 -25.55
CA SER A 189 13.22 -5.45 -26.71
C SER A 189 13.33 -6.99 -26.61
N THR A 190 12.49 -7.69 -27.36
CA THR A 190 12.62 -9.13 -27.66
C THR A 190 13.81 -9.44 -28.58
N GLN A 191 14.24 -8.47 -29.40
CA GLN A 191 15.25 -8.65 -30.43
C GLN A 191 16.45 -7.72 -30.20
N GLY A 192 17.60 -8.09 -30.78
CA GLY A 192 18.74 -7.19 -30.95
C GLY A 192 18.61 -6.34 -32.21
N GLY A 193 19.64 -5.55 -32.50
CA GLY A 193 19.75 -4.71 -33.70
C GLY A 193 19.52 -3.22 -33.46
N PRO A 194 19.58 -2.41 -34.53
CA PRO A 194 19.45 -0.96 -34.46
C PRO A 194 18.17 -0.51 -33.74
N GLY A 195 18.29 0.42 -32.80
CA GLY A 195 17.14 0.97 -32.06
C GLY A 195 16.57 0.06 -30.96
N ASN A 196 17.16 -1.11 -30.72
CA ASN A 196 16.75 -2.08 -29.69
C ASN A 196 17.60 -2.01 -28.41
N GLY A 197 18.16 -0.84 -28.10
CA GLY A 197 18.79 -0.59 -26.80
C GLY A 197 17.79 -0.72 -25.65
N GLY A 198 18.27 -0.68 -24.41
CA GLY A 198 17.38 -0.70 -23.26
C GLY A 198 18.06 -0.97 -21.93
N PHE A 199 17.24 -1.09 -20.90
CA PHE A 199 17.65 -1.42 -19.54
C PHE A 199 16.64 -2.35 -18.86
N LEU A 200 17.10 -3.06 -17.83
CA LEU A 200 16.24 -3.84 -16.94
C LEU A 200 16.88 -4.03 -15.57
N VAL A 201 16.03 -4.12 -14.54
CA VAL A 201 16.40 -4.48 -13.16
C VAL A 201 15.66 -5.75 -12.76
N VAL A 202 16.41 -6.76 -12.35
CA VAL A 202 15.91 -8.12 -12.14
C VAL A 202 16.37 -8.65 -10.78
N ILE A 203 15.44 -9.22 -10.01
CA ILE A 203 15.74 -10.04 -8.83
C ILE A 203 15.83 -11.50 -9.29
N LYS A 204 16.89 -12.22 -8.92
CA LYS A 204 17.13 -13.62 -9.27
C LYS A 204 16.72 -14.55 -8.11
N ASN A 205 16.59 -15.85 -8.39
CA ASN A 205 16.16 -16.83 -7.39
C ASN A 205 17.09 -16.91 -6.16
N ASP A 206 18.38 -16.60 -6.32
CA ASP A 206 19.40 -16.59 -5.27
C ASP A 206 19.45 -15.28 -4.47
N ALA A 207 18.40 -14.44 -4.55
CA ALA A 207 18.34 -13.12 -3.92
C ALA A 207 19.38 -12.10 -4.44
N SER A 208 20.11 -12.41 -5.51
CA SER A 208 20.99 -11.45 -6.17
C SER A 208 20.21 -10.62 -7.19
N ILE A 209 20.72 -9.43 -7.48
CA ILE A 209 20.09 -8.46 -8.37
C ILE A 209 20.96 -8.27 -9.61
N LYS A 210 20.32 -8.24 -10.77
CA LYS A 210 20.95 -7.87 -12.05
C LYS A 210 20.45 -6.49 -12.45
N PHE A 211 21.38 -5.63 -12.83
CA PHE A 211 21.09 -4.40 -13.55
C PHE A 211 21.86 -4.39 -14.86
N ALA A 212 21.14 -4.33 -15.98
CA ALA A 212 21.71 -4.44 -17.31
C ALA A 212 21.35 -3.24 -18.18
N THR A 213 22.30 -2.83 -19.01
CA THR A 213 22.14 -1.88 -20.11
C THR A 213 22.57 -2.55 -21.42
N ASP A 214 21.87 -2.26 -22.51
CA ASP A 214 22.10 -2.88 -23.81
C ASP A 214 21.88 -1.84 -24.93
N ASN A 215 22.67 -1.89 -26.02
CA ASN A 215 22.57 -0.96 -27.18
C ASN A 215 21.94 -1.58 -28.44
N GLY A 216 21.36 -2.78 -28.31
CA GLY A 216 20.85 -3.61 -29.40
C GLY A 216 21.87 -4.62 -29.91
N PHE A 217 23.17 -4.40 -29.74
CA PHE A 217 24.25 -5.25 -30.27
C PHE A 217 25.07 -5.95 -29.20
N GLY A 218 25.21 -5.31 -28.04
CA GLY A 218 25.82 -5.90 -26.86
C GLY A 218 25.36 -5.21 -25.59
N PHE A 219 25.78 -5.81 -24.48
CA PHE A 219 25.31 -5.48 -23.15
C PHE A 219 26.47 -5.25 -22.18
N TYR A 220 26.17 -4.45 -21.17
CA TYR A 220 26.96 -4.27 -19.98
C TYR A 220 26.01 -4.37 -18.79
N GLU A 221 26.26 -5.37 -17.94
CA GLU A 221 25.46 -5.63 -16.74
C GLU A 221 26.35 -5.81 -15.51
N ILE A 222 25.73 -5.66 -14.35
CA ILE A 222 26.29 -6.05 -13.06
C ILE A 222 25.36 -7.05 -12.39
N ASN A 223 25.95 -8.00 -11.68
CA ASN A 223 25.26 -8.96 -10.84
C ASN A 223 25.73 -8.77 -9.39
N SER A 224 24.81 -8.45 -8.49
CA SER A 224 25.13 -8.30 -7.07
C SER A 224 25.49 -9.64 -6.43
N VAL A 225 26.13 -9.60 -5.27
CA VAL A 225 26.08 -10.73 -4.33
C VAL A 225 24.63 -10.92 -3.83
N PRO A 226 24.25 -12.13 -3.34
CA PRO A 226 22.97 -12.34 -2.67
C PRO A 226 22.73 -11.31 -1.58
N SER A 227 21.58 -10.62 -1.64
CA SER A 227 21.23 -9.52 -0.73
C SER A 227 20.19 -9.90 0.32
N GLY A 228 19.48 -11.00 0.12
CA GLY A 228 18.33 -11.39 0.94
C GLY A 228 17.02 -10.66 0.58
N ILE A 229 16.98 -9.89 -0.51
CA ILE A 229 15.84 -9.05 -0.91
C ILE A 229 14.51 -9.79 -1.17
N ASN A 230 14.53 -11.13 -1.23
CA ASN A 230 13.36 -11.96 -1.53
C ASN A 230 12.91 -12.79 -0.32
N ASP A 231 12.89 -12.18 0.87
CA ASP A 231 12.51 -12.78 2.14
C ASP A 231 11.04 -12.53 2.54
N ASP A 232 10.22 -12.00 1.63
CA ASP A 232 8.85 -11.54 1.85
C ASP A 232 8.69 -10.28 2.71
N ASN A 233 9.77 -9.56 3.00
CA ASN A 233 9.74 -8.24 3.61
C ASN A 233 9.86 -7.14 2.54
N TRP A 234 9.48 -5.92 2.92
CA TRP A 234 9.65 -4.74 2.09
C TRP A 234 11.11 -4.31 2.08
N HIS A 235 11.67 -4.19 0.88
CA HIS A 235 13.01 -3.64 0.65
C HIS A 235 12.95 -2.49 -0.34
N PHE A 236 13.82 -1.49 -0.16
CA PHE A 236 13.95 -0.39 -1.10
C PHE A 236 15.11 -0.64 -2.07
N LEU A 237 14.77 -1.04 -3.29
CA LEU A 237 15.73 -1.31 -4.37
C LEU A 237 16.02 -0.03 -5.16
N THR A 238 17.29 0.29 -5.36
CA THR A 238 17.71 1.36 -6.27
C THR A 238 18.82 0.89 -7.20
N ALA A 239 18.66 1.11 -8.51
CA ALA A 239 19.68 0.94 -9.54
C ALA A 239 20.10 2.29 -10.09
N VAL A 240 21.41 2.57 -10.17
CA VAL A 240 21.94 3.86 -10.63
C VAL A 240 22.94 3.62 -11.75
N ARG A 241 22.81 4.36 -12.85
CA ARG A 241 23.89 4.58 -13.81
C ARG A 241 24.49 5.96 -13.55
N ARG A 242 25.76 6.01 -13.14
CA ARG A 242 26.52 7.25 -12.90
C ARG A 242 27.83 7.22 -13.67
N SER A 243 28.03 8.15 -14.58
CA SER A 243 29.25 8.25 -15.40
C SER A 243 29.64 6.90 -16.04
N ASN A 244 28.63 6.21 -16.60
CA ASN A 244 28.73 4.86 -17.19
C ASN A 244 29.03 3.70 -16.22
N VAL A 245 29.11 3.96 -14.92
CA VAL A 245 29.20 2.92 -13.88
C VAL A 245 27.79 2.55 -13.42
N LEU A 246 27.52 1.24 -13.30
CA LEU A 246 26.28 0.73 -12.75
C LEU A 246 26.46 0.45 -11.25
N GLU A 247 25.47 0.81 -10.46
CA GLU A 247 25.44 0.61 -9.01
C GLU A 247 24.09 0.05 -8.58
N LEU A 248 24.08 -0.75 -7.51
CA LEU A 248 22.89 -1.33 -6.90
C LEU A 248 22.87 -1.02 -5.41
N TYR A 249 21.72 -0.59 -4.91
CA TYR A 249 21.50 -0.32 -3.49
C TYR A 249 20.25 -1.07 -3.02
N VAL A 250 20.33 -1.62 -1.81
CA VAL A 250 19.20 -2.21 -1.08
C VAL A 250 19.13 -1.53 0.28
N ASP A 251 17.97 -0.98 0.62
CA ASP A 251 17.71 -0.25 1.88
C ASP A 251 18.72 0.86 2.13
N GLY A 252 19.06 1.59 1.05
CA GLY A 252 20.02 2.70 1.07
C GLY A 252 21.49 2.30 1.12
N LYS A 253 21.82 1.00 1.19
CA LYS A 253 23.20 0.50 1.25
C LYS A 253 23.67 0.00 -0.12
N LEU A 254 24.86 0.44 -0.55
CA LEU A 254 25.49 -0.07 -1.77
C LEU A 254 25.81 -1.56 -1.62
N ILE A 255 25.40 -2.37 -2.59
CA ILE A 255 25.65 -3.81 -2.61
C ILE A 255 26.82 -4.12 -3.56
N PRO A 256 27.82 -4.92 -3.13
CA PRO A 256 28.88 -5.37 -4.02
C PRO A 256 28.34 -6.11 -5.25
N SER A 257 28.92 -5.84 -6.40
CA SER A 257 28.48 -6.45 -7.67
C SER A 257 29.65 -6.69 -8.62
N ASN A 258 29.53 -7.76 -9.40
CA ASN A 258 30.52 -8.11 -10.43
C ASN A 258 29.99 -7.79 -11.82
N PRO A 259 30.80 -7.14 -12.69
CA PRO A 259 30.40 -6.87 -14.06
C PRO A 259 30.39 -8.15 -14.90
N ARG A 260 29.47 -8.20 -15.87
CA ARG A 260 29.47 -9.15 -16.98
C ARG A 260 29.11 -8.37 -18.24
N SER A 261 29.89 -8.53 -19.31
CA SER A 261 29.66 -7.75 -20.52
C SER A 261 30.30 -8.40 -21.73
N ASN A 262 29.73 -8.13 -22.90
CA ASN A 262 30.38 -8.36 -24.21
C ASN A 262 30.67 -7.05 -24.96
N THR A 263 30.34 -5.90 -24.36
CA THR A 263 30.60 -4.55 -24.87
C THR A 263 31.05 -3.64 -23.73
N SER A 264 31.91 -2.66 -24.04
CA SER A 264 32.38 -1.68 -23.06
C SER A 264 31.26 -0.76 -22.53
N PRO A 265 31.41 -0.19 -21.32
CA PRO A 265 30.52 0.85 -20.79
C PRO A 265 30.36 2.06 -21.73
N SER A 266 29.38 2.93 -21.44
CA SER A 266 28.84 3.94 -22.37
C SER A 266 27.84 3.39 -23.39
N ILE A 267 26.85 2.68 -22.86
CA ILE A 267 25.81 2.03 -23.66
C ILE A 267 24.63 2.98 -23.89
N ASN A 268 24.25 3.14 -25.16
CA ASN A 268 23.03 3.86 -25.54
C ASN A 268 21.79 2.99 -25.29
N VAL A 269 20.99 3.35 -24.28
CA VAL A 269 19.78 2.59 -23.90
C VAL A 269 18.49 3.08 -24.57
N SER A 270 18.57 4.06 -25.47
CA SER A 270 17.41 4.66 -26.12
C SER A 270 16.71 3.66 -27.06
N ASN A 271 15.37 3.70 -27.05
CA ASN A 271 14.52 2.85 -27.88
C ASN A 271 13.11 3.46 -28.02
N ASN A 272 12.23 2.81 -28.77
CA ASN A 272 10.81 3.19 -28.87
C ASN A 272 9.89 2.12 -28.25
N LEU A 273 10.25 1.62 -27.06
CA LEU A 273 9.51 0.57 -26.37
C LEU A 273 8.70 1.11 -25.18
N PRO A 274 7.62 0.39 -24.79
CA PRO A 274 6.93 0.63 -23.54
C PRO A 274 7.85 0.49 -22.32
N LEU A 275 7.59 1.27 -21.27
CA LEU A 275 8.16 1.02 -19.95
C LEU A 275 7.30 -0.05 -19.26
N MET A 276 7.91 -1.16 -18.86
CA MET A 276 7.22 -2.27 -18.21
C MET A 276 7.59 -2.31 -16.73
N ILE A 277 6.59 -2.48 -15.87
CA ILE A 277 6.74 -2.67 -14.43
C ILE A 277 6.25 -4.09 -14.09
N GLY A 278 7.14 -4.89 -13.51
CA GLY A 278 6.90 -6.29 -13.19
C GLY A 278 7.12 -7.28 -14.34
N ASN A 279 7.68 -6.84 -15.48
CA ASN A 279 7.94 -7.70 -16.63
C ASN A 279 9.00 -7.12 -17.58
N VAL A 280 9.42 -7.91 -18.57
CA VAL A 280 10.22 -7.48 -19.73
C VAL A 280 9.68 -8.08 -21.01
N ALA A 281 9.85 -7.42 -22.16
CA ALA A 281 9.42 -8.02 -23.44
C ALA A 281 10.34 -9.19 -23.84
N GLN A 282 11.62 -9.11 -23.49
CA GLN A 282 12.66 -10.10 -23.79
C GLN A 282 12.30 -11.52 -23.33
N SER A 283 11.95 -12.39 -24.29
CA SER A 283 11.55 -13.78 -24.00
C SER A 283 12.68 -14.67 -23.49
N GLN A 284 13.93 -14.29 -23.76
CA GLN A 284 15.12 -15.02 -23.31
C GLN A 284 15.52 -14.68 -21.87
N GLU A 285 14.88 -13.69 -21.22
CA GLU A 285 15.13 -13.38 -19.82
C GLU A 285 14.54 -14.49 -18.93
N PRO A 286 15.37 -15.26 -18.18
CA PRO A 286 14.87 -16.36 -17.36
C PRO A 286 13.93 -15.88 -16.24
N PHE A 287 14.17 -14.68 -15.72
CA PHE A 287 13.41 -14.07 -14.64
C PHE A 287 12.53 -12.95 -15.18
N ARG A 288 11.80 -13.26 -16.27
CA ARG A 288 11.01 -12.27 -17.00
C ARG A 288 9.88 -11.68 -16.18
N GLN A 289 9.13 -12.53 -15.47
CA GLN A 289 7.91 -12.13 -14.77
C GLN A 289 8.19 -11.94 -13.28
N PHE A 290 7.84 -10.78 -12.74
CA PHE A 290 7.89 -10.53 -11.31
C PHE A 290 6.66 -11.13 -10.61
N THR A 291 6.91 -11.80 -9.49
CA THR A 291 5.85 -12.26 -8.58
C THR A 291 6.07 -11.61 -7.22
N GLY A 292 5.04 -10.95 -6.69
CA GLY A 292 5.12 -10.23 -5.41
C GLY A 292 4.47 -8.86 -5.48
N SER A 293 4.81 -8.00 -4.52
CA SER A 293 4.30 -6.64 -4.42
C SER A 293 5.37 -5.60 -4.79
N LEU A 294 4.95 -4.53 -5.46
CA LEU A 294 5.76 -3.38 -5.83
C LEU A 294 5.08 -2.10 -5.32
N ASP A 295 5.86 -1.15 -4.85
CA ASP A 295 5.38 0.18 -4.50
C ASP A 295 6.39 1.27 -4.87
N GLU A 296 5.92 2.51 -5.01
CA GLU A 296 6.73 3.70 -5.24
C GLU A 296 7.76 3.53 -6.37
N VAL A 297 7.34 2.99 -7.51
CA VAL A 297 8.23 2.79 -8.65
C VAL A 297 8.60 4.16 -9.23
N ARG A 298 9.89 4.48 -9.24
CA ARG A 298 10.41 5.79 -9.63
C ARG A 298 11.46 5.66 -10.73
N VAL A 299 11.40 6.57 -11.70
CA VAL A 299 12.36 6.70 -12.80
C VAL A 299 12.92 8.11 -12.80
N TRP A 300 14.24 8.22 -12.73
CA TRP A 300 14.97 9.48 -12.69
C TRP A 300 15.87 9.61 -13.91
N ASN A 301 15.85 10.75 -14.59
CA ASN A 301 16.73 11.05 -15.73
C ASN A 301 18.12 11.57 -15.30
N ARG A 302 18.51 11.27 -14.06
CA ARG A 302 19.80 11.61 -13.46
C ARG A 302 20.24 10.52 -12.50
N SER A 303 21.52 10.51 -12.17
CA SER A 303 22.02 9.69 -11.07
C SER A 303 21.60 10.29 -9.73
N LEU A 304 21.14 9.43 -8.82
CA LEU A 304 20.93 9.77 -7.42
C LEU A 304 22.21 9.51 -6.62
N SER A 305 22.53 10.37 -5.66
CA SER A 305 23.56 10.11 -4.66
C SER A 305 23.06 9.18 -3.55
N ALA A 306 23.97 8.54 -2.81
CA ALA A 306 23.61 7.68 -1.68
C ALA A 306 22.76 8.43 -0.62
N ALA A 307 23.07 9.71 -0.37
CA ALA A 307 22.30 10.55 0.55
C ALA A 307 20.87 10.80 0.06
N GLU A 308 20.68 11.05 -1.24
CA GLU A 308 19.34 11.20 -1.82
C GLU A 308 18.56 9.88 -1.77
N ILE A 309 19.21 8.74 -1.98
CA ILE A 309 18.56 7.42 -1.89
C ILE A 309 18.01 7.20 -0.47
N VAL A 310 18.83 7.43 0.56
CA VAL A 310 18.40 7.31 1.97
C VAL A 310 17.31 8.34 2.31
N ALA A 311 17.43 9.57 1.83
CA ALA A 311 16.42 10.60 2.09
C ALA A 311 15.08 10.32 1.40
N ASN A 312 15.10 9.68 0.22
CA ASN A 312 13.91 9.41 -0.58
C ASN A 312 13.21 8.10 -0.20
N MET A 313 13.91 7.14 0.44
CA MET A 313 13.30 5.85 0.82
C MET A 313 12.25 6.02 1.93
N ASN A 314 12.50 6.94 2.87
CA ASN A 314 11.70 7.12 4.10
C ASN A 314 10.58 8.16 3.97
N LYS A 315 10.24 8.61 2.75
CA LYS A 315 9.16 9.58 2.55
C LYS A 315 8.43 9.41 1.21
N PRO A 316 7.15 9.79 1.15
CA PRO A 316 6.48 10.09 -0.10
C PRO A 316 7.17 11.24 -0.82
N LEU A 317 7.17 11.19 -2.15
CA LEU A 317 7.66 12.28 -3.00
C LEU A 317 6.50 13.19 -3.41
N ALA A 318 6.81 14.47 -3.67
CA ALA A 318 5.84 15.44 -4.18
C ALA A 318 5.46 15.16 -5.65
N GLY A 319 6.29 14.42 -6.39
CA GLY A 319 6.07 14.08 -7.79
C GLY A 319 6.54 15.14 -8.77
N ASN A 320 7.25 16.17 -8.30
CA ASN A 320 7.82 17.23 -9.14
C ASN A 320 9.30 17.49 -8.84
N GLU A 321 9.97 16.54 -8.18
CA GLU A 321 11.40 16.59 -7.89
C GLU A 321 12.22 16.73 -9.17
N ALA A 322 13.32 17.48 -9.08
CA ALA A 322 14.22 17.66 -10.21
C ALA A 322 14.73 16.32 -10.74
N GLY A 323 14.42 16.05 -12.01
CA GLY A 323 14.81 14.84 -12.73
C GLY A 323 13.93 13.62 -12.52
N LEU A 324 12.82 13.72 -11.77
CA LEU A 324 11.83 12.65 -11.68
C LEU A 324 10.96 12.65 -12.95
N VAL A 325 11.00 11.55 -13.71
CA VAL A 325 10.33 11.41 -15.02
C VAL A 325 9.35 10.24 -15.10
N GLY A 326 9.18 9.51 -14.00
CA GLY A 326 8.15 8.51 -13.83
C GLY A 326 7.98 8.23 -12.34
N TYR A 327 6.75 8.24 -11.84
CA TYR A 327 6.46 7.99 -10.43
C TYR A 327 5.12 7.29 -10.24
N TYR A 328 5.14 6.00 -9.91
CA TYR A 328 3.96 5.16 -9.76
C TYR A 328 3.79 4.76 -8.30
N THR A 329 2.82 5.36 -7.61
CA THR A 329 2.61 5.18 -6.15
C THR A 329 1.62 4.07 -5.81
N PHE A 330 0.81 3.64 -6.79
CA PHE A 330 -0.27 2.66 -6.66
C PHE A 330 -1.32 2.92 -5.56
N SER A 331 -1.21 4.02 -4.80
CA SER A 331 -2.07 4.35 -3.65
C SER A 331 -3.53 4.54 -4.06
N ALA A 332 -3.77 4.91 -5.33
CA ALA A 332 -5.09 5.03 -5.92
C ALA A 332 -5.54 3.77 -6.68
N GLN A 333 -4.89 2.63 -6.44
CA GLN A 333 -5.16 1.33 -7.06
C GLN A 333 -5.16 1.38 -8.60
N ASN A 334 -4.20 2.13 -9.16
CA ASN A 334 -4.03 2.28 -10.59
C ASN A 334 -2.55 2.50 -10.94
N GLY A 335 -2.22 2.37 -12.22
CA GLY A 335 -0.87 2.63 -12.75
C GLY A 335 -0.65 4.08 -13.15
N ASN A 336 -1.26 5.07 -12.49
CA ASN A 336 -1.05 6.47 -12.85
C ASN A 336 0.37 6.93 -12.54
N ASP A 337 0.90 7.78 -13.42
CA ASP A 337 2.20 8.43 -13.24
C ASP A 337 1.99 9.81 -12.58
N SER A 338 2.47 9.93 -11.35
CA SER A 338 2.41 11.16 -10.55
C SER A 338 3.47 12.18 -10.95
N SER A 339 4.47 11.82 -11.78
CA SER A 339 5.50 12.75 -12.27
C SER A 339 4.92 13.81 -13.23
N PRO A 340 5.71 14.81 -13.68
CA PRO A 340 5.27 15.75 -14.71
C PRO A 340 5.06 15.07 -16.08
N THR A 341 5.62 13.89 -16.31
CA THR A 341 5.51 13.17 -17.58
C THR A 341 4.10 12.62 -17.82
N LYS A 342 3.38 12.23 -16.76
CA LYS A 342 2.01 11.67 -16.85
C LYS A 342 1.92 10.44 -17.79
N ASN A 343 2.98 9.63 -17.84
CA ASN A 343 3.03 8.42 -18.65
C ASN A 343 2.34 7.24 -17.95
N ASN A 344 1.01 7.31 -17.85
CA ASN A 344 0.20 6.32 -17.13
C ASN A 344 0.39 4.90 -17.69
N ALA A 345 0.62 3.95 -16.79
CA ALA A 345 0.74 2.53 -17.10
C ALA A 345 -0.61 1.83 -17.05
N LYS A 346 -0.84 0.90 -17.98
CA LYS A 346 -2.04 0.08 -18.06
C LYS A 346 -1.75 -1.35 -17.60
N PRO A 347 -2.66 -1.99 -16.85
CA PRO A 347 -2.50 -3.38 -16.44
C PRO A 347 -2.63 -4.33 -17.62
N THR A 348 -1.86 -5.41 -17.58
CA THR A 348 -2.02 -6.59 -18.44
C THR A 348 -2.05 -7.81 -17.52
N GLY A 349 -2.95 -8.76 -17.80
CA GLY A 349 -3.15 -9.95 -16.96
C GLY A 349 -3.85 -9.63 -15.64
N SER A 350 -3.72 -10.55 -14.67
CA SER A 350 -4.34 -10.45 -13.35
C SER A 350 -3.53 -9.54 -12.43
N VAL A 351 -3.86 -8.24 -12.45
CA VAL A 351 -3.26 -7.23 -11.58
C VAL A 351 -4.20 -6.93 -10.42
N SER A 352 -3.67 -6.91 -9.19
CA SER A 352 -4.40 -6.55 -7.98
C SER A 352 -3.64 -5.50 -7.17
N TYR A 353 -4.28 -4.93 -6.15
CA TYR A 353 -3.68 -3.98 -5.23
C TYR A 353 -3.93 -4.46 -3.81
N VAL A 354 -2.90 -4.41 -2.96
CA VAL A 354 -2.95 -4.88 -1.57
C VAL A 354 -2.56 -3.74 -0.64
N SER A 355 -3.09 -3.76 0.59
CA SER A 355 -2.64 -2.83 1.63
C SER A 355 -1.13 -3.01 1.83
N ARG A 356 -0.38 -1.90 1.79
CA ARG A 356 1.08 -1.89 1.95
C ARG A 356 1.52 -2.38 3.34
N GLY A 357 0.64 -2.24 4.35
CA GLY A 357 1.00 -2.39 5.75
C GLY A 357 1.93 -1.25 6.22
N VAL A 358 2.36 -1.29 7.48
CA VAL A 358 3.37 -0.36 8.00
C VAL A 358 4.73 -0.79 7.46
N ILE A 359 5.42 0.09 6.71
CA ILE A 359 6.85 -0.08 6.45
C ILE A 359 7.57 0.34 7.72
N SER A 360 8.34 -0.59 8.29
CA SER A 360 9.24 -0.33 9.42
C SER A 360 10.48 0.43 8.98
#